data_AF-F4CQ60-F1
#
_entry.id   AF-F4CQ60-F1
#
_cell.length_a   1.000
_cell.length_b   1.000
_cell.length_c   1.000
_cell.angle_alpha   90.00
_cell.angle_beta   90.00
_cell.angle_gamma   90.00
#
_symmetry.space_group_name_H-M   'P 1'
#
loop_
_entity.id
_entity.type
_entity.pdbx_description
1 polymer ?
#
loop_
_entity_poly.entity_id
_entity_poly.type
_entity_poly.pdbx_seq_one_letter_code
_entity_poly.pdbx_strand_id
1 'polypeptide(L)'
;MSVAEVRAALAEVAELTRTAGELAALARERIDAAVRVLAELSRQHPESLVPKGLAGAVDELDRGHGHLATALTAVGDLDARL
;
A
#
# COMPACT_ATOMS: atom_id res chain seq x y z
N MET A 1 -32.64 -1.99 -0.87
CA MET A 1 -31.36 -2.25 -1.54
C MET A 1 -31.65 -2.63 -2.99
N SER A 2 -31.31 -1.75 -3.91
CA SER A 2 -31.45 -1.91 -5.36
C SER A 2 -30.09 -2.21 -6.00
N VAL A 3 -30.08 -2.72 -7.23
CA VAL A 3 -28.83 -2.94 -8.00
C VAL A 3 -28.04 -1.64 -8.15
N ALA A 4 -28.71 -0.50 -8.31
CA ALA A 4 -28.06 0.81 -8.40
C ALA A 4 -27.34 1.20 -7.10
N GLU A 5 -27.95 0.94 -5.94
CA GLU A 5 -27.31 1.19 -4.63
C GLU A 5 -26.08 0.29 -4.43
N VAL A 6 -26.13 -0.97 -4.88
CA VAL A 6 -24.97 -1.88 -4.82
C VAL A 6 -23.84 -1.38 -5.73
N ARG A 7 -24.13 -0.96 -6.97
CA ARG A 7 -23.12 -0.40 -7.87
C ARG A 7 -22.45 0.86 -7.31
N ALA A 8 -23.23 1.75 -6.71
CA ALA A 8 -22.68 2.94 -6.07
C ALA A 8 -21.72 2.57 -4.92
N ALA A 9 -22.10 1.61 -4.08
CA ALA A 9 -21.23 1.12 -3.00
C ALA A 9 -19.95 0.47 -3.55
N LEU A 10 -20.03 -0.31 -4.63
CA LEU A 10 -18.84 -0.91 -5.26
C LEU A 10 -17.91 0.15 -5.85
N ALA A 11 -18.45 1.20 -6.46
CA ALA A 11 -17.65 2.32 -6.96
C ALA A 11 -16.90 3.03 -5.82
N GLU A 12 -17.57 3.27 -4.70
CA GLU A 12 -16.96 3.86 -3.50
C GLU A 12 -15.86 2.96 -2.92
N VAL A 13 -16.12 1.66 -2.76
CA VAL A 13 -15.12 0.70 -2.30
C VAL A 13 -13.91 0.65 -3.23
N ALA A 14 -14.14 0.65 -4.55
CA ALA A 14 -13.06 0.65 -5.52
C ALA A 14 -12.19 1.90 -5.38
N GLU A 15 -12.80 3.07 -5.21
CA GLU A 15 -12.07 4.32 -5.04
C GLU A 15 -11.24 4.35 -3.76
N LEU A 16 -11.85 4.01 -2.62
CA LEU A 16 -11.15 3.92 -1.33
C LEU A 16 -9.97 2.93 -1.40
N THR A 17 -10.16 1.81 -2.09
CA THR A 17 -9.11 0.78 -2.24
C THR A 17 -7.97 1.27 -3.13
N ARG A 18 -8.25 2.01 -4.22
CA ARG A 18 -7.21 2.64 -5.06
C ARG A 18 -6.41 3.66 -4.26
N THR A 19 -7.09 4.58 -3.57
CA THR A 19 -6.44 5.60 -2.74
C THR A 19 -5.56 4.95 -1.67
N ALA A 20 -6.04 3.90 -1.00
CA ALA A 20 -5.23 3.15 -0.05
C ALA A 20 -3.98 2.53 -0.70
N GLY A 21 -4.10 2.02 -1.93
CA GLY A 21 -2.99 1.44 -2.69
C GLY A 21 -1.92 2.48 -3.05
N GLU A 22 -2.35 3.67 -3.48
CA GLU A 22 -1.48 4.80 -3.78
C GLU A 22 -0.74 5.29 -2.53
N LEU A 23 -1.45 5.42 -1.40
CA LEU A 23 -0.86 5.82 -0.13
C LEU A 23 0.14 4.79 0.41
N ALA A 24 -0.14 3.50 0.27
CA ALA A 24 0.80 2.43 0.65
C ALA A 24 2.08 2.46 -0.20
N ALA A 25 1.94 2.66 -1.52
CA ALA A 25 3.07 2.80 -2.42
C ALA A 25 3.92 4.04 -2.08
N LEU A 26 3.27 5.18 -1.80
CA LEU A 26 3.97 6.39 -1.36
C LEU A 26 4.71 6.16 -0.03
N ALA A 27 4.08 5.53 0.96
CA ALA A 27 4.73 5.23 2.23
C ALA A 27 5.97 4.36 2.05
N ARG A 28 5.91 3.36 1.16
CA ARG A 28 7.04 2.50 0.80
C ARG A 28 8.18 3.30 0.19
N GLU A 29 7.88 4.17 -0.77
CA GLU A 29 8.89 5.05 -1.39
C GLU A 29 9.58 5.95 -0.34
N ARG A 30 8.82 6.48 0.62
CA ARG A 30 9.37 7.32 1.69
C ARG A 30 10.27 6.53 2.63
N ILE A 31 9.93 5.29 2.94
CA ILE A 31 10.81 4.40 3.73
C ILE A 31 12.08 4.10 2.94
N ASP A 32 11.99 3.74 1.66
CA ASP A 32 13.16 3.46 0.82
C ASP A 32 14.10 4.68 0.75
N ALA A 33 13.55 5.88 0.61
CA ALA A 33 14.32 7.12 0.63
C ALA A 33 15.02 7.35 1.97
N ALA A 34 14.31 7.15 3.09
CA ALA A 34 14.89 7.28 4.43
C ALA A 34 16.01 6.26 4.67
N VAL A 35 15.82 5.01 4.25
CA VAL A 35 16.84 3.95 4.35
C VAL A 35 18.10 4.34 3.57
N ARG A 36 17.96 4.87 2.35
CA ARG A 36 19.11 5.32 1.56
C ARG A 36 19.90 6.43 2.26
N VAL A 37 19.21 7.43 2.83
CA VAL A 37 19.85 8.52 3.58
C VAL A 37 20.57 7.98 4.82
N LEU A 38 19.92 7.10 5.59
CA LEU A 38 20.52 6.50 6.79
C LEU A 38 21.70 5.59 6.45
N ALA A 39 21.65 4.87 5.33
CA ALA A 39 22.75 4.03 4.86
C ALA A 39 23.97 4.86 4.44
N GLU A 40 23.75 6.02 3.82
CA GLU A 40 24.83 6.97 3.51
C GLU A 40 25.47 7.50 4.79
N LEU A 41 24.65 7.97 5.73
CA LEU A 41 25.13 8.47 7.01
C LEU A 41 25.89 7.40 7.79
N SER A 42 25.42 6.15 7.78
CA SER A 42 26.07 5.02 8.47
C SER A 42 27.54 4.81 8.06
N ARG A 43 27.98 5.29 6.88
CA ARG A 43 29.40 5.22 6.49
C ARG A 43 30.31 6.10 7.34
N GLN A 44 29.75 7.10 8.02
CA GLN A 44 30.45 8.04 8.88
C GLN A 44 30.36 7.64 10.36
N HIS A 45 29.66 6.55 10.67
CA HIS A 45 29.40 6.08 12.02
C HIS A 45 29.93 4.64 12.22
N PRO A 46 30.37 4.27 13.44
CA PRO A 46 30.83 2.91 13.72
C PRO A 46 29.70 1.87 13.70
N GLU A 47 28.46 2.30 13.93
CA GLU A 47 27.24 1.50 13.88
C GLU A 47 26.34 1.83 12.69
N SER A 48 25.53 0.85 12.28
CA SER A 48 24.48 1.09 11.29
C SER A 48 23.36 1.92 11.92
N LEU A 49 23.02 3.02 11.25
CA LEU A 49 21.90 3.88 11.62
C LEU A 49 20.57 3.42 10.98
N VAL A 50 20.59 2.38 10.14
CA VAL A 50 19.38 1.85 9.51
C VAL A 50 18.60 0.99 10.51
N PRO A 51 17.38 1.39 10.92
CA PRO A 51 16.59 0.61 11.87
C PRO A 51 16.11 -0.68 11.24
N LYS A 52 16.32 -1.82 11.92
CA LYS A 52 15.86 -3.14 11.47
C LYS A 52 14.34 -3.19 11.24
N GLY A 53 13.58 -2.41 12.01
CA GLY A 53 12.11 -2.34 11.86
C GLY A 53 11.64 -1.75 10.54
N LEU A 54 12.47 -0.99 9.81
CA LEU A 54 12.08 -0.43 8.52
C LEU A 54 11.91 -1.50 7.43
N ALA A 55 12.75 -2.55 7.47
CA ALA A 55 12.59 -3.67 6.53
C ALA A 55 11.23 -4.37 6.73
N GLY A 56 10.88 -4.65 7.99
CA GLY A 56 9.57 -5.24 8.31
C GLY A 56 8.40 -4.33 7.92
N ALA A 57 8.55 -3.01 8.04
CA ALA A 57 7.53 -2.07 7.59
C ALA A 57 7.32 -2.09 6.07
N VAL A 58 8.39 -2.24 5.28
CA VAL A 58 8.29 -2.44 3.82
C VAL A 58 7.56 -3.75 3.50
N ASP A 59 7.92 -4.84 4.17
CA ASP A 59 7.27 -6.14 3.95
C ASP A 59 5.76 -6.12 4.27
N GLU A 60 5.35 -5.36 5.30
CA GLU A 60 3.93 -5.17 5.64
C GLU A 60 3.20 -4.29 4.61
N LEU A 61 3.86 -3.24 4.11
CA LEU A 61 3.29 -2.38 3.05
C LEU A 61 3.11 -3.16 1.74
N ASP A 62 4.08 -3.98 1.36
CA ASP A 62 4.01 -4.82 0.15
C ASP A 62 2.89 -5.86 0.26
N ARG A 63 2.74 -6.48 1.44
CA ARG A 63 1.59 -7.38 1.73
C ARG A 63 0.26 -6.65 1.66
N GLY A 64 0.17 -5.49 2.32
CA GLY A 64 -1.03 -4.64 2.27
C GLY A 64 -1.41 -4.27 0.85
N HIS A 65 -0.44 -3.89 0.02
CA HIS A 65 -0.65 -3.58 -1.38
C HIS A 65 -1.21 -4.77 -2.18
N GLY A 66 -0.70 -5.99 -1.94
CA GLY A 66 -1.23 -7.22 -2.53
C GLY A 66 -2.70 -7.50 -2.14
N HIS A 67 -3.06 -7.25 -0.88
CA HIS A 67 -4.45 -7.37 -0.43
C HIS A 67 -5.37 -6.35 -1.11
N LEU A 68 -4.91 -5.11 -1.26
CA LEU A 68 -5.66 -4.05 -1.94
C LEU A 68 -5.87 -4.37 -3.43
N ALA A 69 -4.86 -4.89 -4.11
CA ALA A 69 -4.98 -5.35 -5.50
C ALA A 69 -6.01 -6.48 -5.63
N THR A 70 -5.98 -7.45 -4.71
CA THR A 70 -6.96 -8.55 -4.67
C THR A 70 -8.39 -8.03 -4.45
N ALA A 71 -8.55 -7.05 -3.55
CA ALA A 71 -9.85 -6.43 -3.30
C ALA A 71 -10.38 -5.69 -4.55
N LEU A 72 -9.53 -4.96 -5.28
CA LEU A 72 -9.92 -4.30 -6.53
C LEU A 72 -10.39 -5.28 -7.60
N THR A 73 -9.70 -6.43 -7.75
CA THR A 73 -10.13 -7.49 -8.66
C THR A 73 -11.51 -8.01 -8.26
N ALA A 74 -11.71 -8.35 -6.98
CA ALA A 74 -12.99 -8.87 -6.51
C ALA A 74 -14.15 -7.88 -6.68
N VAL A 75 -13.91 -6.58 -6.48
CA VAL A 75 -14.90 -5.52 -6.70
C VAL A 75 -15.24 -5.41 -8.19
N GLY A 76 -14.23 -5.42 -9.07
CA GLY A 76 -14.44 -5.39 -10.52
C GLY A 76 -15.21 -6.60 -11.04
N ASP A 77 -14.88 -7.80 -10.55
CA ASP A 77 -15.57 -9.05 -10.90
C ASP A 77 -17.05 -9.00 -10.48
N LEU A 78 -17.36 -8.42 -9.33
CA LEU A 78 -18.73 -8.27 -8.86
C LEU A 78 -19.51 -7.24 -9.68
N ASP A 79 -18.92 -6.07 -9.96
CA ASP A 79 -19.57 -5.01 -10.75
C ASP A 79 -19.89 -5.48 -12.18
N ALA A 80 -19.03 -6.32 -12.78
CA ALA A 80 -19.25 -6.93 -14.10
C ALA A 80 -20.40 -7.96 -14.15
N ARG A 81 -20.82 -8.49 -12.98
CA ARG A 81 -21.88 -9.51 -12.86
C ARG A 81 -23.25 -8.94 -12.49
N LEU A 82 -23.28 -7.74 -11.91
CA LEU A 82 -24.50 -6.98 -11.63
C LEU A 82 -25.05 -6.37 -12.92
#